data_AF-A0A257NKQ5-F1
#
_entry.id   AF-A0A257NKQ5-F1
#
_cell.length_a   1.000
_cell.length_b   1.000
_cell.length_c   1.000
_cell.angle_alpha   90.00
_cell.angle_beta   90.00
_cell.angle_gamma   90.00
#
_symmetry.space_group_name_H-M   'P 1'
#
loop_
_entity.id
_entity.type
_entity.pdbx_description
1 polymer ?
#
loop_
_entity_poly.entity_id
_entity_poly.type
_entity_poly.pdbx_seq_one_letter_code
_entity_poly.pdbx_strand_id
1 'polypeptide(L)'
;MLALRAIVQYDKLRAHPKAAGTVRITVDGEKVGDSIAFDDKAQGAIKLPDISSLLTPGVHKVEISMAGGSPMPYSFAAKYHTLTPTSDKDCKLNIAVKLSQTKVIEGTSTEAEVTVSNEAGEVIPNPVAVVGLPGGMEPRHDQLKELVKKGTIDAYEVNGSKIVLYWRTLAKDAKVTVPLSVIAVVPGTYRGPASSTYLYYTDEHKKWVDGLQVEIAAK
;
A
#
# COMPACT_ATOMS: atom_id res chain seq x y z
N MET A 1 21.72 -10.04 7.81
CA MET A 1 23.12 -9.58 8.02
C MET A 1 24.14 -10.15 7.02
N LEU A 2 23.90 -11.29 6.35
CA LEU A 2 24.84 -11.84 5.35
C LEU A 2 24.83 -11.07 4.00
N ALA A 3 23.68 -10.57 3.55
CA ALA A 3 23.55 -9.87 2.27
C ALA A 3 24.44 -8.60 2.18
N LEU A 4 24.46 -7.78 3.23
CA LEU A 4 25.30 -6.57 3.26
C LEU A 4 26.80 -6.91 3.26
N ARG A 5 27.21 -7.96 3.98
CA ARG A 5 28.61 -8.44 3.96
C ARG A 5 29.00 -8.97 2.58
N ALA A 6 28.09 -9.67 1.89
CA ALA A 6 28.32 -10.15 0.53
C ALA A 6 28.47 -8.99 -0.47
N ILE A 7 27.62 -7.95 -0.37
CA ILE A 7 27.73 -6.73 -1.21
C ILE A 7 29.06 -6.02 -0.96
N VAL A 8 29.42 -5.79 0.30
CA VAL A 8 30.69 -5.13 0.66
C VAL A 8 31.90 -5.94 0.16
N GLN A 9 31.84 -7.27 0.23
CA GLN A 9 32.95 -8.10 -0.19
C GLN A 9 33.03 -8.25 -1.71
N TYR A 10 31.90 -8.28 -2.41
CA TYR A 10 31.84 -8.20 -3.87
C TYR A 10 32.43 -6.88 -4.37
N ASP A 11 32.07 -5.76 -3.75
CA ASP A 11 32.58 -4.43 -4.09
C ASP A 11 34.10 -4.35 -3.89
N LYS A 12 34.63 -4.85 -2.76
CA LYS A 12 36.07 -4.95 -2.51
C LYS A 12 36.83 -5.79 -3.53
N LEU A 13 36.23 -6.89 -4.01
CA LEU A 13 36.87 -7.81 -4.94
C LEU A 13 36.77 -7.37 -6.41
N ARG A 14 35.86 -6.44 -6.74
CA ARG A 14 35.60 -5.99 -8.12
C ARG A 14 35.69 -4.47 -8.32
N ALA A 15 36.27 -3.75 -7.36
CA ALA A 15 36.52 -2.33 -7.49
C ALA A 15 37.50 -2.05 -8.63
N HIS A 16 36.99 -1.54 -9.74
CA HIS A 16 37.79 -0.94 -10.81
C HIS A 16 37.79 0.58 -10.69
N PRO A 17 38.83 1.29 -11.15
CA PRO A 17 38.80 2.74 -11.25
C PRO A 17 37.55 3.19 -12.02
N LYS A 18 36.79 4.11 -11.44
CA LYS A 18 35.59 4.65 -12.10
C LYS A 18 36.05 5.43 -13.33
N ALA A 19 35.84 4.89 -14.52
CA ALA A 19 36.04 5.67 -15.73
C ALA A 19 35.05 6.83 -15.72
N ALA A 20 35.48 8.00 -16.19
CA ALA A 20 34.63 9.17 -16.25
C ALA A 20 33.48 8.97 -17.24
N GLY A 21 32.32 9.52 -16.89
CA GLY A 21 31.11 9.42 -17.69
C GLY A 21 30.13 10.53 -17.37
N THR A 22 28.97 10.48 -18.03
CA THR A 22 27.86 11.41 -17.76
C THR A 22 26.58 10.63 -17.54
N VAL A 23 25.75 11.09 -16.61
CA VAL A 23 24.41 10.56 -16.36
C VAL A 23 23.39 11.64 -16.66
N ARG A 24 22.27 11.27 -17.28
CA ARG A 24 21.12 12.15 -17.45
C ARG A 24 19.82 11.42 -17.11
N ILE A 25 18.80 12.21 -16.83
CA ILE A 25 17.43 11.73 -16.72
C ILE A 25 16.56 12.36 -17.81
N THR A 26 15.63 11.58 -18.33
CA THR A 26 14.59 12.03 -19.26
C THR A 26 13.23 11.58 -18.77
N VAL A 27 12.22 12.43 -18.94
CA VAL A 27 10.81 12.13 -18.64
C VAL A 27 10.04 12.29 -19.94
N ASP A 28 9.36 11.23 -20.38
CA ASP A 28 8.58 11.20 -21.63
C ASP A 28 9.39 11.63 -22.87
N GLY A 29 10.70 11.32 -22.86
CA GLY A 29 11.64 11.70 -23.91
C GLY A 29 12.22 13.11 -23.78
N GLU A 30 11.68 13.95 -22.90
CA GLU A 30 12.23 15.28 -22.62
C GLU A 30 13.39 15.21 -21.63
N LYS A 31 14.44 15.98 -21.91
CA LYS A 31 15.65 16.07 -21.11
C LYS A 31 15.40 16.97 -19.91
N VAL A 32 15.56 16.42 -18.69
CA VAL A 32 15.42 17.21 -17.47
C VAL A 32 16.78 17.65 -16.98
N GLY A 33 17.07 18.94 -17.13
CA GLY A 33 18.34 19.54 -16.77
C GLY A 33 19.53 19.06 -17.62
N ASP A 34 20.71 19.49 -17.19
CA ASP A 34 21.97 19.12 -17.83
C ASP A 34 22.44 17.72 -17.43
N SER A 35 23.31 17.15 -18.27
CA SER A 35 23.95 15.87 -17.94
C SER A 35 24.99 16.07 -16.83
N ILE A 36 24.96 15.22 -15.82
CA ILE A 36 25.87 15.30 -14.68
C ILE A 36 27.08 14.45 -14.98
N ALA A 37 28.25 15.09 -15.07
CA ALA A 37 29.52 14.39 -15.23
C ALA A 37 29.99 13.80 -13.90
N PHE A 38 30.65 12.64 -13.97
CA PHE A 38 31.34 12.02 -12.87
C PHE A 38 32.70 11.50 -13.33
N ASP A 39 33.65 11.44 -12.40
CA ASP A 39 35.01 10.94 -12.62
C ASP A 39 35.45 10.03 -11.45
N ASP A 40 36.73 9.69 -11.42
CA ASP A 40 37.37 8.89 -10.39
C ASP A 40 37.42 9.59 -9.01
N LYS A 41 37.22 10.91 -8.98
CA LYS A 41 37.15 11.72 -7.76
C LYS A 41 35.72 11.92 -7.26
N ALA A 42 34.71 11.53 -8.03
CA ALA A 42 33.31 11.60 -7.63
C ALA A 42 33.04 10.71 -6.40
N GLN A 43 32.85 11.36 -5.25
CA GLN A 43 32.47 10.74 -3.99
C GLN A 43 30.99 10.93 -3.69
N GLY A 44 30.35 9.90 -3.13
CA GLY A 44 28.93 9.92 -2.78
C GLY A 44 27.99 9.62 -3.95
N ALA A 45 26.70 9.84 -3.72
CA ALA A 45 25.65 9.60 -4.71
C ALA A 45 25.52 10.76 -5.70
N ILE A 46 25.42 10.44 -6.99
CA ILE A 46 25.07 11.40 -8.04
C ILE A 46 23.59 11.75 -7.86
N LYS A 47 23.28 13.00 -7.55
CA LYS A 47 21.91 13.50 -7.40
C LYS A 47 21.42 14.05 -8.73
N LEU A 48 20.45 13.39 -9.34
CA LEU A 48 19.77 13.86 -10.55
C LEU A 48 18.81 15.02 -10.22
N PRO A 49 18.45 15.86 -11.22
CA PRO A 49 17.47 16.92 -11.03
C PRO A 49 16.11 16.41 -10.54
N ASP A 50 15.37 17.26 -9.86
CA ASP A 50 13.98 16.95 -9.49
C ASP A 50 13.10 16.87 -10.74
N ILE A 51 12.32 15.80 -10.84
CA ILE A 51 11.40 15.54 -11.95
C ILE A 51 9.93 15.66 -11.54
N SER A 52 9.66 16.00 -10.26
CA SER A 52 8.32 15.93 -9.67
C SER A 52 7.29 16.79 -10.41
N SER A 53 7.68 17.96 -10.93
CA SER A 53 6.80 18.85 -11.68
C SER A 53 6.35 18.29 -13.04
N LEU A 54 7.10 17.33 -13.59
CA LEU A 54 6.80 16.67 -14.88
C LEU A 54 5.95 15.41 -14.69
N LEU A 55 5.90 14.86 -13.48
CA LEU A 55 5.11 13.68 -13.13
C LEU A 55 3.67 14.07 -12.75
N THR A 56 2.95 14.64 -13.72
CA THR A 56 1.52 14.93 -13.60
C THR A 56 0.68 13.63 -13.43
N PRO A 57 -0.63 13.71 -13.14
CA PRO A 57 -1.46 12.52 -13.12
C PRO A 57 -1.44 11.80 -14.47
N GLY A 58 -0.89 10.59 -14.51
CA GLY A 58 -0.79 9.82 -15.74
C GLY A 58 0.30 8.75 -15.70
N VAL A 59 0.50 8.12 -16.85
CA VAL A 59 1.62 7.19 -17.08
C VAL A 59 2.77 8.00 -17.64
N HIS A 60 3.90 7.99 -16.94
CA HIS A 60 5.12 8.68 -17.34
C HIS A 60 6.27 7.69 -17.51
N LYS A 61 7.05 7.86 -18.57
CA LYS A 61 8.26 7.07 -18.82
C LYS A 61 9.47 7.82 -18.30
N VAL A 62 10.06 7.33 -17.21
CA VAL A 62 11.30 7.88 -16.63
C VAL A 62 12.48 7.01 -17.09
N GLU A 63 13.45 7.63 -17.73
CA GLU A 63 14.65 6.94 -18.23
C GLU A 63 15.90 7.60 -17.65
N ILE A 64 16.79 6.77 -17.08
CA ILE A 64 18.12 7.16 -16.65
C ILE A 64 19.09 6.59 -17.68
N SER A 65 19.85 7.47 -18.34
CA SER A 65 20.85 7.06 -19.33
C SER A 65 22.24 7.53 -18.93
N MET A 66 23.22 6.67 -19.19
CA MET A 66 24.64 6.93 -18.91
C MET A 66 25.42 6.86 -20.22
N ALA A 67 26.28 7.83 -20.45
CA ALA A 67 27.21 7.85 -21.59
C ALA A 67 28.65 7.81 -21.08
N GLY A 68 29.39 6.79 -21.50
CA GLY A 68 30.75 6.52 -21.01
C GLY A 68 30.77 6.02 -19.56
N GLY A 69 31.97 5.87 -19.02
CA GLY A 69 32.20 5.47 -17.64
C GLY A 69 32.00 3.98 -17.33
N SER A 70 32.25 3.61 -16.08
CA SER A 70 32.07 2.23 -15.57
C SER A 70 30.59 1.99 -15.18
N PRO A 71 30.05 0.78 -15.31
CA PRO A 71 28.69 0.45 -14.84
C PRO A 71 28.50 0.85 -13.36
N MET A 72 27.47 1.64 -13.08
CA MET A 72 27.14 2.08 -11.72
C MET A 72 25.81 1.49 -11.26
N PRO A 73 25.73 0.97 -10.03
CA PRO A 73 24.44 0.63 -9.43
C PRO A 73 23.63 1.93 -9.25
N TYR A 74 22.34 1.87 -9.57
CA TYR A 74 21.42 2.98 -9.36
C TYR A 74 20.22 2.53 -8.52
N SER A 75 19.62 3.49 -7.82
CA SER A 75 18.35 3.31 -7.12
C SER A 75 17.45 4.47 -7.47
N PHE A 76 16.20 4.17 -7.81
CA PHE A 76 15.16 5.16 -8.06
C PHE A 76 14.05 4.94 -7.04
N ALA A 77 13.68 5.98 -6.31
CA ALA A 77 12.60 5.94 -5.35
C ALA A 77 11.65 7.12 -5.60
N ALA A 78 10.39 6.81 -5.92
CA ALA A 78 9.32 7.79 -6.00
C ALA A 78 8.46 7.73 -4.74
N LYS A 79 8.18 8.89 -4.14
CA LYS A 79 7.24 9.02 -3.02
C LYS A 79 6.06 9.85 -3.50
N TYR A 80 4.87 9.28 -3.45
CA TYR A 80 3.64 9.96 -3.85
C TYR A 80 2.48 9.53 -2.96
N HIS A 81 1.41 10.30 -3.00
CA HIS A 81 0.16 9.97 -2.32
C HIS A 81 -0.83 9.43 -3.34
N THR A 82 -1.47 8.32 -3.00
CA THR A 82 -2.61 7.78 -3.76
C THR A 82 -3.73 7.46 -2.79
N LEU A 83 -4.97 7.69 -3.22
CA LEU A 83 -6.15 7.32 -2.44
C LEU A 83 -6.29 5.81 -2.31
N THR A 84 -5.81 5.07 -3.30
CA THR A 84 -5.86 3.60 -3.33
C THR A 84 -4.60 3.07 -4.00
N PRO A 85 -3.73 2.40 -3.25
CA PRO A 85 -2.55 1.77 -3.81
C PRO A 85 -2.92 0.69 -4.84
N THR A 86 -1.99 0.43 -5.76
CA THR A 86 -2.15 -0.65 -6.72
C THR A 86 -2.09 -1.99 -6.00
N SER A 87 -3.02 -2.89 -6.33
CA SER A 87 -2.99 -4.26 -5.85
C SER A 87 -1.89 -5.07 -6.51
N ASP A 88 -1.26 -5.97 -5.76
CA ASP A 88 -0.38 -6.98 -6.31
C ASP A 88 -1.20 -8.13 -6.93
N LYS A 89 -0.75 -8.63 -8.07
CA LYS A 89 -1.37 -9.77 -8.77
C LYS A 89 -1.10 -11.10 -8.06
N ASP A 90 0.00 -11.18 -7.31
CA ASP A 90 0.40 -12.39 -6.59
C ASP A 90 -0.24 -12.47 -5.19
N CYS A 91 -1.13 -11.52 -4.84
CA CYS A 91 -1.88 -11.59 -3.60
C CYS A 91 -2.87 -12.76 -3.64
N LYS A 92 -2.69 -13.69 -2.70
CA LYS A 92 -3.49 -14.91 -2.52
C LYS A 92 -4.90 -14.68 -1.97
N LEU A 93 -5.16 -13.47 -1.48
CA LEU A 93 -6.40 -13.08 -0.84
C LEU A 93 -7.09 -12.00 -1.65
N ASN A 94 -8.41 -11.98 -1.55
CA ASN A 94 -9.22 -10.92 -2.11
C ASN A 94 -10.11 -10.32 -1.02
N ILE A 95 -10.44 -9.04 -1.19
CA ILE A 95 -11.27 -8.28 -0.25
C ILE A 95 -12.28 -7.46 -1.04
N ALA A 96 -13.50 -7.41 -0.52
CA ALA A 96 -14.53 -6.47 -0.94
C ALA A 96 -15.13 -5.81 0.29
N VAL A 97 -15.28 -4.49 0.26
CA VAL A 97 -15.86 -3.71 1.36
C VAL A 97 -16.94 -2.79 0.80
N LYS A 98 -18.14 -2.85 1.37
CA LYS A 98 -19.25 -1.97 0.99
C LYS A 98 -20.02 -1.50 2.22
N LEU A 99 -20.57 -0.30 2.17
CA LEU A 99 -21.56 0.17 3.14
C LEU A 99 -22.94 -0.24 2.67
N SER A 100 -23.76 -0.74 3.59
CA SER A 100 -25.18 -1.05 3.34
C SER A 100 -25.97 0.19 2.97
N GLN A 101 -25.62 1.33 3.58
CA GLN A 101 -26.17 2.65 3.28
C GLN A 101 -25.05 3.67 3.25
N THR A 102 -24.97 4.43 2.16
CA THR A 102 -23.97 5.49 1.94
C THR A 102 -24.51 6.89 2.24
N LYS A 103 -25.82 7.03 2.49
CA LYS A 103 -26.46 8.25 2.99
C LYS A 103 -27.15 7.92 4.30
N VAL A 104 -26.70 8.52 5.39
CA VAL A 104 -27.17 8.22 6.74
C VAL A 104 -27.39 9.51 7.52
N ILE A 105 -28.11 9.43 8.64
CA ILE A 105 -28.37 10.55 9.53
C ILE A 105 -27.47 10.41 10.77
N GLU A 106 -26.99 11.51 11.31
CA GLU A 106 -26.25 11.55 12.57
C GLU A 106 -27.00 10.78 13.67
N GLY A 107 -26.25 9.93 14.39
CA GLY A 107 -26.75 9.06 15.45
C GLY A 107 -27.35 7.74 14.96
N THR A 108 -27.47 7.53 13.64
CA THR A 108 -27.92 6.24 13.09
C THR A 108 -26.76 5.28 12.84
N SER A 109 -27.05 3.98 12.90
CA SER A 109 -26.11 2.91 12.59
C SER A 109 -26.31 2.38 11.18
N THR A 110 -25.22 2.06 10.49
CA THR A 110 -25.22 1.28 9.24
C THR A 110 -24.21 0.14 9.36
N GLU A 111 -24.13 -0.73 8.35
CA GLU A 111 -23.19 -1.86 8.32
C GLU A 111 -22.20 -1.70 7.17
N ALA A 112 -20.91 -1.77 7.50
CA ALA A 112 -19.85 -2.04 6.54
C ALA A 112 -19.68 -3.57 6.40
N GLU A 113 -20.15 -4.10 5.27
CA GLU A 113 -19.97 -5.50 4.93
C GLU A 113 -18.56 -5.72 4.36
N VAL A 114 -17.74 -6.46 5.08
CA VAL A 114 -16.38 -6.83 4.67
C VAL A 114 -16.40 -8.29 4.26
N THR A 115 -15.97 -8.58 3.04
CA THR A 115 -15.84 -9.94 2.53
C THR A 115 -14.39 -10.20 2.22
N VAL A 116 -13.82 -11.26 2.81
CA VAL A 116 -12.47 -11.73 2.54
C VAL A 116 -12.56 -13.13 1.94
N SER A 117 -11.90 -13.37 0.81
CA SER A 117 -11.84 -14.68 0.16
C SER A 117 -10.40 -15.15 -0.01
N ASN A 118 -10.22 -16.46 0.19
CA ASN A 118 -9.01 -17.17 -0.17
C ASN A 118 -9.12 -17.65 -1.61
N GLU A 119 -8.23 -17.19 -2.48
CA GLU A 119 -8.23 -17.53 -3.91
C GLU A 119 -7.01 -18.39 -4.30
N ALA A 120 -6.22 -18.86 -3.32
CA ALA A 120 -4.99 -19.62 -3.58
C ALA A 120 -5.20 -21.11 -3.85
N GLY A 121 -6.41 -21.65 -3.64
CA GLY A 121 -6.68 -23.07 -3.80
C GLY A 121 -6.01 -23.98 -2.75
N GLU A 122 -5.49 -23.39 -1.67
CA GLU A 122 -4.86 -24.05 -0.51
C GLU A 122 -5.28 -23.37 0.79
N VAL A 123 -5.01 -23.97 1.96
CA VAL A 123 -5.28 -23.33 3.26
C VAL A 123 -4.29 -22.19 3.48
N ILE A 124 -4.78 -21.01 3.85
CA ILE A 124 -3.96 -19.84 4.13
C ILE A 124 -3.84 -19.62 5.65
N PRO A 125 -2.63 -19.58 6.22
CA PRO A 125 -2.42 -19.21 7.62
C PRO A 125 -2.33 -17.68 7.80
N ASN A 126 -2.80 -17.20 8.95
CA ASN A 126 -2.67 -15.82 9.43
C ASN A 126 -3.03 -14.72 8.41
N PRO A 127 -4.19 -14.79 7.73
CA PRO A 127 -4.62 -13.69 6.88
C PRO A 127 -5.06 -12.49 7.73
N VAL A 128 -4.83 -11.30 7.18
CA VAL A 128 -5.15 -10.02 7.79
C VAL A 128 -6.02 -9.22 6.83
N ALA A 129 -7.05 -8.55 7.35
CA ALA A 129 -7.81 -7.55 6.61
C ALA A 129 -7.80 -6.23 7.37
N VAL A 130 -7.43 -5.15 6.68
CA VAL A 130 -7.44 -3.79 7.20
C VAL A 130 -8.59 -3.04 6.54
N VAL A 131 -9.58 -2.65 7.32
CA VAL A 131 -10.79 -1.98 6.87
C VAL A 131 -10.69 -0.50 7.21
N GLY A 132 -10.76 0.35 6.20
CA GLY A 132 -10.74 1.80 6.36
C GLY A 132 -12.14 2.37 6.52
N LEU A 133 -12.45 2.91 7.69
CA LEU A 133 -13.71 3.61 7.93
C LEU A 133 -13.65 5.07 7.44
N PRO A 134 -14.75 5.60 6.90
CA PRO A 134 -14.88 7.03 6.63
C PRO A 134 -14.73 7.87 7.89
N GLY A 135 -14.27 9.11 7.73
CA GLY A 135 -14.42 10.12 8.78
C GLY A 135 -15.90 10.27 9.18
N GLY A 136 -16.14 10.66 10.43
CA GLY A 136 -17.51 10.79 10.96
C GLY A 136 -18.23 9.47 11.22
N MET A 137 -17.55 8.31 11.09
CA MET A 137 -18.06 7.01 11.50
C MET A 137 -17.22 6.38 12.61
N GLU A 138 -17.88 5.74 13.56
CA GLU A 138 -17.22 4.99 14.63
C GLU A 138 -17.72 3.54 14.68
N PRO A 139 -16.83 2.56 14.93
CA PRO A 139 -17.25 1.17 15.05
C PRO A 139 -17.93 0.88 16.39
N ARG A 140 -18.90 -0.03 16.38
CA ARG A 140 -19.46 -0.57 17.63
C ARG A 140 -18.51 -1.58 18.26
N HIS A 141 -17.70 -1.12 19.21
CA HIS A 141 -16.70 -1.97 19.87
C HIS A 141 -17.24 -3.26 20.48
N ASP A 142 -18.46 -3.27 21.02
CA ASP A 142 -19.04 -4.48 21.59
C ASP A 142 -19.39 -5.53 20.52
N GLN A 143 -19.76 -5.11 19.30
CA GLN A 143 -19.97 -6.06 18.20
C GLN A 143 -18.66 -6.74 17.79
N LEU A 144 -17.54 -6.01 17.78
CA LEU A 144 -16.24 -6.60 17.47
C LEU A 144 -15.89 -7.73 18.46
N LYS A 145 -16.18 -7.53 19.75
CA LYS A 145 -16.04 -8.58 20.77
C LYS A 145 -17.00 -9.75 20.53
N GLU A 146 -18.24 -9.48 20.12
CA GLU A 146 -19.20 -10.53 19.75
C GLU A 146 -18.71 -11.35 18.55
N LEU A 147 -18.13 -10.72 17.53
CA LEU A 147 -17.59 -11.39 16.35
C LEU A 147 -16.42 -12.32 16.71
N VAL A 148 -15.55 -11.92 17.65
CA VAL A 148 -14.50 -12.78 18.20
C VAL A 148 -15.11 -13.96 18.96
N LYS A 149 -16.06 -13.71 19.85
CA LYS A 149 -16.73 -14.78 20.63
C LYS A 149 -17.46 -15.79 19.74
N LYS A 150 -18.01 -15.35 18.61
CA LYS A 150 -18.66 -16.20 17.60
C LYS A 150 -17.67 -16.95 16.71
N GLY A 151 -16.38 -16.62 16.75
CA GLY A 151 -15.35 -17.20 15.89
C GLY A 151 -15.41 -16.74 14.43
N THR A 152 -16.14 -15.66 14.13
CA THR A 152 -16.16 -15.07 12.78
C THR A 152 -14.80 -14.45 12.42
N ILE A 153 -14.12 -13.91 13.44
CA ILE A 153 -12.74 -13.42 13.42
C ILE A 153 -12.03 -13.97 14.65
N ASP A 154 -10.71 -14.15 14.60
CA ASP A 154 -9.93 -14.64 15.75
C ASP A 154 -9.46 -13.51 16.67
N ALA A 155 -9.16 -12.35 16.11
CA ALA A 155 -8.82 -11.14 16.85
C ALA A 155 -9.11 -9.88 16.03
N TYR A 156 -9.11 -8.73 16.69
CA TYR A 156 -9.19 -7.43 16.02
C TYR A 156 -8.37 -6.37 16.74
N GLU A 157 -8.01 -5.32 16.01
CA GLU A 157 -7.43 -4.09 16.54
C GLU A 157 -8.15 -2.89 15.92
N VAL A 158 -8.31 -1.81 16.69
CA VAL A 158 -8.82 -0.54 16.18
C VAL A 158 -7.73 0.50 16.33
N ASN A 159 -7.29 1.08 15.21
CA ASN A 159 -6.25 2.10 15.16
C ASN A 159 -6.74 3.31 14.37
N GLY A 160 -7.22 4.33 15.08
CA GLY A 160 -7.87 5.50 14.49
C GLY A 160 -9.07 5.07 13.64
N SER A 161 -9.07 5.43 12.36
CA SER A 161 -10.12 5.07 11.40
C SER A 161 -9.95 3.68 10.75
N LYS A 162 -9.01 2.86 11.23
CA LYS A 162 -8.76 1.52 10.69
C LYS A 162 -9.16 0.44 11.68
N ILE A 163 -9.84 -0.58 11.17
CA ILE A 163 -10.12 -1.82 11.89
C ILE A 163 -9.30 -2.92 11.25
N VAL A 164 -8.41 -3.54 12.02
CA VAL A 164 -7.62 -4.68 11.58
C VAL A 164 -8.30 -5.94 12.09
N LEU A 165 -8.59 -6.87 11.19
CA LEU A 165 -9.21 -8.16 11.47
C LEU A 165 -8.18 -9.25 11.22
N TYR A 166 -8.10 -10.19 12.15
CA TYR A 166 -7.14 -11.29 12.12
C TYR A 166 -7.88 -12.62 12.11
N TRP A 167 -7.38 -13.55 11.30
CA TRP A 167 -7.75 -14.96 11.37
C TRP A 167 -6.49 -15.81 11.56
N ARG A 168 -6.62 -16.97 12.20
CA ARG A 168 -5.54 -17.96 12.32
C ARG A 168 -5.35 -18.72 11.03
N THR A 169 -6.46 -19.07 10.37
CA THR A 169 -6.47 -19.79 9.09
C THR A 169 -7.73 -19.49 8.30
N LEU A 170 -7.62 -19.40 6.98
CA LEU A 170 -8.74 -19.52 6.06
C LEU A 170 -8.60 -20.82 5.27
N ALA A 171 -9.66 -21.64 5.29
CA ALA A 171 -9.70 -22.86 4.51
C ALA A 171 -9.59 -22.56 3.01
N LYS A 172 -9.26 -23.59 2.22
CA LYS A 172 -9.24 -23.51 0.76
C LYS A 172 -10.58 -22.96 0.25
N ASP A 173 -10.51 -21.99 -0.66
CA ASP A 173 -11.66 -21.35 -1.32
C ASP A 173 -12.69 -20.74 -0.34
N ALA A 174 -12.28 -20.54 0.93
CA ALA A 174 -13.15 -19.99 1.96
C ALA A 174 -13.47 -18.53 1.66
N LYS A 175 -14.72 -18.16 1.92
CA LYS A 175 -15.24 -16.80 1.86
C LYS A 175 -15.88 -16.46 3.19
N VAL A 176 -15.33 -15.45 3.87
CA VAL A 176 -15.84 -14.98 5.17
C VAL A 176 -16.41 -13.59 4.99
N THR A 177 -17.64 -13.39 5.43
CA THR A 177 -18.29 -12.08 5.47
C THR A 177 -18.40 -11.63 6.93
N VAL A 178 -17.86 -10.45 7.21
CA VAL A 178 -17.85 -9.82 8.52
C VAL A 178 -18.70 -8.55 8.45
N PRO A 179 -19.88 -8.53 9.08
CA PRO A 179 -20.69 -7.32 9.18
C PRO A 179 -20.14 -6.43 10.30
N LEU A 180 -19.65 -5.24 9.95
CA LEU A 180 -19.14 -4.25 10.90
C LEU A 180 -20.18 -3.14 11.07
N SER A 181 -20.81 -3.10 12.23
CA SER A 181 -21.75 -2.06 12.65
C SER A 181 -20.97 -0.79 12.96
N VAL A 182 -21.32 0.28 12.25
CA VAL A 182 -20.72 1.61 12.39
C VAL A 182 -21.81 2.64 12.63
N ILE A 183 -21.52 3.62 13.49
CA ILE A 183 -22.44 4.69 13.87
C ILE A 183 -21.96 5.98 13.21
N ALA A 184 -22.89 6.72 12.60
CA ALA A 184 -22.63 8.04 12.06
C ALA A 184 -22.60 9.06 13.22
N VAL A 185 -21.46 9.70 13.45
CA VAL A 185 -21.23 10.58 14.61
C VAL A 185 -20.99 12.04 14.25
N VAL A 186 -20.54 12.35 13.03
CA VAL A 186 -20.29 13.73 12.60
C VAL A 186 -20.90 13.97 11.22
N PRO A 187 -21.77 14.98 11.03
CA PRO A 187 -22.30 15.35 9.71
C PRO A 187 -21.21 15.77 8.72
N GLY A 188 -21.37 15.38 7.47
CA GLY A 188 -20.43 15.71 6.41
C GLY A 188 -20.33 14.64 5.33
N THR A 189 -19.51 14.89 4.31
CA THR A 189 -19.17 13.90 3.28
C THR A 189 -17.74 13.43 3.49
N TYR A 190 -17.57 12.12 3.62
CA TYR A 190 -16.29 11.52 3.99
C TYR A 190 -15.91 10.37 3.06
N ARG A 191 -14.60 10.23 2.85
CA ARG A 191 -13.98 9.05 2.25
C ARG A 191 -12.98 8.47 3.25
N GLY A 192 -13.11 7.18 3.54
CA GLY A 192 -12.18 6.44 4.38
C GLY A 192 -10.87 6.14 3.65
N PRO A 193 -9.83 5.70 4.37
CA PRO A 193 -8.64 5.15 3.72
C PRO A 193 -8.98 3.88 2.94
N ALA A 194 -8.17 3.54 1.95
CA ALA A 194 -8.30 2.28 1.23
C ALA A 194 -8.25 1.08 2.19
N SER A 195 -9.09 0.08 1.91
CA SER A 195 -9.07 -1.18 2.65
C SER A 195 -8.11 -2.15 1.95
N SER A 196 -7.54 -3.09 2.70
CA SER A 196 -6.61 -4.08 2.15
C SER A 196 -6.68 -5.43 2.83
N THR A 197 -6.16 -6.45 2.15
CA THR A 197 -5.89 -7.75 2.75
C THR A 197 -4.54 -8.28 2.29
N TYR A 198 -3.88 -9.03 3.17
CA TYR A 198 -2.55 -9.61 2.96
C TYR A 198 -2.26 -10.69 4.00
N LEU A 199 -1.13 -11.39 3.83
CA LEU A 199 -0.64 -12.39 4.78
C LEU A 199 0.27 -11.73 5.81
N TYR A 200 0.09 -12.04 7.09
CA TYR A 200 0.84 -11.40 8.18
C TYR A 200 2.37 -11.45 8.00
N TYR A 201 2.91 -12.56 7.48
CA TYR A 201 4.34 -12.75 7.26
C TYR A 201 4.83 -12.39 5.85
N THR A 202 3.91 -12.11 4.92
CA THR A 202 4.21 -11.82 3.52
C THR A 202 3.37 -10.62 3.09
N ASP A 203 3.63 -9.48 3.73
CA ASP A 203 2.89 -8.25 3.48
C ASP A 203 3.37 -7.51 2.22
N GLU A 204 4.35 -8.05 1.50
CA GLU A 204 4.76 -7.57 0.17
C GLU A 204 3.63 -7.70 -0.87
N HIS A 205 2.78 -8.73 -0.76
CA HIS A 205 1.65 -8.94 -1.67
C HIS A 205 0.33 -8.52 -1.01
N LYS A 206 -0.16 -7.33 -1.36
CA LYS A 206 -1.42 -6.79 -0.83
C LYS A 206 -2.47 -6.63 -1.93
N LYS A 207 -3.71 -6.98 -1.59
CA LYS A 207 -4.90 -6.57 -2.34
C LYS A 207 -5.45 -5.31 -1.71
N TRP A 208 -5.72 -4.29 -2.53
CA TRP A 208 -6.31 -3.02 -2.12
C TRP A 208 -7.66 -2.82 -2.81
N VAL A 209 -8.58 -2.19 -2.09
CA VAL A 209 -9.85 -1.68 -2.63
C VAL A 209 -10.07 -0.26 -2.17
N ASP A 210 -10.88 0.48 -2.92
CA ASP A 210 -11.23 1.86 -2.58
C ASP A 210 -11.76 1.99 -1.15
N GLY A 211 -11.44 3.12 -0.52
CA GLY A 211 -12.00 3.47 0.77
C GLY A 211 -13.50 3.72 0.68
N LEU A 212 -14.21 3.35 1.75
CA LEU A 212 -15.65 3.58 1.87
C LEU A 212 -15.99 5.07 1.75
N GLN A 213 -17.14 5.38 1.17
CA GLN A 213 -17.66 6.74 1.05
C GLN A 213 -19.01 6.85 1.73
N VAL A 214 -19.24 7.93 2.47
CA VAL A 214 -20.51 8.21 3.13
C VAL A 214 -20.84 9.70 3.16
N GLU A 215 -22.12 9.99 3.08
CA GLU A 215 -22.74 11.27 3.34
C GLU A 215 -23.59 11.17 4.62
N ILE A 216 -23.28 12.00 5.62
CA ILE A 216 -23.94 12.04 6.92
C ILE A 216 -24.69 13.37 7.03
N ALA A 217 -26.02 13.31 7.10
CA ALA A 217 -26.88 14.46 7.34
C ALA A 217 -26.99 14.76 8.84
N ALA A 218 -27.05 16.05 9.18
CA ALA A 218 -27.37 16.48 10.55
C ALA A 218 -28.79 16.06 10.94
N LYS A 219 -28.99 15.82 12.24
CA LYS A 219 -30.29 15.46 12.81
C LYS A 219 -31.26 16.63 12.87
#